data_AF-A0A150PSI5-F1
#
_entry.id   AF-A0A150PSI5-F1
#
_cell.length_a   1.000
_cell.length_b   1.000
_cell.length_c   1.000
_cell.angle_alpha   90.00
_cell.angle_beta   90.00
_cell.angle_gamma   90.00
#
_symmetry.space_group_name_H-M   'P 1'
#
loop_
_entity.id
_entity.type
_entity.pdbx_description
1 polymer ?
#
loop_
_entity_poly.entity_id
_entity_poly.type
_entity_poly.pdbx_seq_one_letter_code
_entity_poly.pdbx_strand_id
1 'polypeptide(L)'
;MVRGWFGRSAEGGDVETRKRHPHFGPRADFVVSVDRARRDDWRGAVLSLGRALQDARQRTPPDYGDVKNHVLFEAREGGLRIQQTPARATFGLPLTFRYGSVPKGKPVTFAPVDGERHGSSLLLRPVLAGDSLFSLFLRLDGDVPGIDTPVGLRGSGRSLAPAAQNALDEFMRKMKGKVGP
;
A
#
# COMPACT_ATOMS: atom_id res chain seq x y z
N MET A 1 -1.54 -6.50 23.14
CA MET A 1 -0.88 -5.27 23.65
C MET A 1 -0.60 -4.39 22.44
N VAL A 2 -1.37 -3.31 22.26
CA VAL A 2 -1.21 -2.37 21.14
C VAL A 2 -0.10 -1.39 21.53
N ARG A 3 1.13 -1.66 21.11
CA ARG A 3 2.25 -0.70 21.21
C ARG A 3 2.30 0.11 19.91
N GLY A 4 2.67 1.39 20.00
CA GLY A 4 3.27 2.13 18.89
C GLY A 4 2.40 3.07 18.05
N TRP A 5 1.06 2.99 18.10
CA TRP A 5 0.20 3.82 17.23
C TRP A 5 0.33 5.31 17.52
N PHE A 6 0.42 5.66 18.80
CA PHE A 6 0.88 6.96 19.24
C PHE A 6 2.24 6.70 19.86
N GLY A 7 3.29 7.30 19.31
CA GLY A 7 4.65 7.14 19.83
C GLY A 7 4.70 7.45 21.32
N ARG A 8 5.83 7.14 21.98
CA ARG A 8 6.18 7.56 23.34
C ARG A 8 6.30 9.11 23.48
N SER A 9 5.48 9.88 22.79
CA SER A 9 5.47 11.34 22.87
C SER A 9 4.70 11.87 24.09
N ALA A 10 4.21 10.99 24.98
CA ALA A 10 3.59 11.39 26.24
C ALA A 10 4.52 11.31 27.45
N GLU A 11 5.69 10.67 27.35
CA GLU A 11 6.63 10.53 28.48
C GLU A 11 8.03 10.95 28.01
N GLY A 12 8.50 12.06 28.58
CA GLY A 12 9.71 12.77 28.20
C GLY A 12 10.95 11.88 28.10
N GLY A 13 11.71 12.11 27.04
CA GLY A 13 13.00 11.47 26.80
C GLY A 13 13.53 11.82 25.41
N ASP A 14 14.44 12.81 25.40
CA ASP A 14 15.44 13.20 24.41
C ASP A 14 15.11 13.35 22.91
N VAL A 15 15.56 14.51 22.44
CA VAL A 15 15.57 15.08 21.09
C VAL A 15 16.50 14.26 20.17
N GLU A 16 15.97 13.64 19.10
CA GLU A 16 16.51 13.72 17.72
C GLU A 16 15.85 12.79 16.68
N THR A 17 14.77 12.09 17.01
CA THR A 17 13.85 11.60 15.95
C THR A 17 12.45 11.97 16.38
N ARG A 18 11.90 13.06 15.85
CA ARG A 18 10.43 13.16 15.74
C ARG A 18 10.02 11.96 14.90
N LYS A 19 9.74 10.83 15.55
CA LYS A 19 9.16 9.67 14.90
C LYS A 19 7.88 10.18 14.26
N ARG A 20 7.92 10.37 12.94
CA ARG A 20 6.74 10.72 12.15
C ARG A 20 5.69 9.68 12.50
N HIS A 21 4.45 10.13 12.72
CA HIS A 21 3.38 9.18 12.94
C HIS A 21 3.23 8.35 11.66
N PRO A 22 3.12 7.01 11.74
CA PRO A 22 3.18 6.13 10.56
C PRO A 22 2.11 6.44 9.51
N HIS A 23 1.02 7.08 9.93
CA HIS A 23 -0.09 7.47 9.04
C HIS A 23 -0.34 8.98 8.94
N PHE A 24 0.30 9.82 9.76
CA PHE A 24 -0.06 11.25 9.82
C PHE A 24 1.18 12.12 9.66
N GLY A 25 1.06 13.10 8.78
CA GLY A 25 2.03 14.16 8.58
C GLY A 25 1.33 15.49 8.35
N PRO A 26 2.07 16.54 7.96
CA PRO A 26 1.54 17.89 7.80
C PRO A 26 0.56 18.07 6.64
N ARG A 27 0.41 17.08 5.76
CA ARG A 27 -0.39 17.20 4.54
C ARG A 27 -1.43 16.08 4.41
N ALA A 28 -2.43 16.34 3.58
CA ALA A 28 -3.35 15.31 3.10
C ALA A 28 -3.66 15.62 1.64
N ASP A 29 -3.53 14.61 0.78
CA ASP A 29 -3.92 14.70 -0.62
C ASP A 29 -5.27 14.06 -0.79
N PHE A 30 -6.21 14.74 -1.44
CA PHE A 30 -7.52 14.16 -1.72
C PHE A 30 -7.94 14.35 -3.17
N VAL A 31 -8.81 13.46 -3.61
CA VAL A 31 -9.50 13.51 -4.90
C VAL A 31 -10.96 13.14 -4.67
N VAL A 32 -11.86 13.97 -5.17
CA VAL A 32 -13.28 13.65 -5.30
C VAL A 32 -13.54 13.30 -6.77
N SER A 33 -14.11 12.13 -7.03
CA SER A 33 -14.41 11.71 -8.41
C SER A 33 -15.45 12.63 -9.06
N VAL A 34 -15.37 12.75 -10.39
CA VAL A 34 -16.45 13.37 -11.19
C VAL A 34 -17.69 12.49 -11.26
N ASP A 35 -17.50 11.17 -11.17
CA ASP A 35 -18.60 10.21 -11.14
C ASP A 35 -19.43 10.43 -9.86
N ARG A 36 -20.74 10.60 -10.05
CA ARG A 36 -21.72 10.77 -8.97
C ARG A 36 -22.80 9.70 -9.06
N ALA A 37 -23.15 9.15 -7.90
CA ALA A 37 -24.34 8.34 -7.72
C ALA A 37 -25.41 9.18 -7.02
N ARG A 38 -26.68 8.77 -7.10
CA ARG A 38 -27.75 9.40 -6.32
C ARG A 38 -27.54 9.13 -4.83
N ARG A 39 -28.04 10.01 -3.95
CA ARG A 39 -27.96 9.89 -2.48
C ARG A 39 -28.34 8.50 -1.92
N ASP A 40 -29.30 7.83 -2.55
CA ASP A 40 -29.81 6.52 -2.18
C ASP A 40 -29.03 5.35 -2.82
N ASP A 41 -28.21 5.62 -3.85
CA ASP A 41 -27.40 4.62 -4.56
C ASP A 41 -26.00 4.46 -3.96
N TRP A 42 -25.95 4.02 -2.70
CA TRP A 42 -24.71 3.68 -2.02
C TRP A 42 -23.93 2.56 -2.72
N ARG A 43 -24.64 1.60 -3.32
CA ARG A 43 -24.04 0.50 -4.05
C ARG A 43 -23.26 1.02 -5.26
N GLY A 44 -23.85 1.91 -6.06
CA GLY A 44 -23.17 2.54 -7.19
C GLY A 44 -21.92 3.31 -6.77
N ALA A 45 -22.01 4.08 -5.68
CA ALA A 45 -20.87 4.84 -5.16
C ALA A 45 -19.71 3.93 -4.70
N VAL A 46 -20.00 2.84 -3.98
CA VAL A 46 -18.99 1.87 -3.56
C VAL A 46 -18.40 1.10 -4.75
N LEU A 47 -19.22 0.76 -5.75
CA LEU A 47 -18.73 0.11 -6.97
C LEU A 47 -17.79 1.02 -7.77
N SER A 48 -18.03 2.33 -7.81
CA SER A 48 -17.13 3.31 -8.44
C SER A 48 -15.74 3.30 -7.77
N LEU A 49 -15.68 3.35 -6.43
CA LEU A 49 -14.43 3.19 -5.68
C LEU A 49 -13.71 1.87 -6.02
N GLY A 50 -14.45 0.76 -6.04
CA GLY A 50 -13.91 -0.57 -6.35
C GLY A 50 -13.34 -0.66 -7.77
N ARG A 51 -14.02 -0.08 -8.76
CA ARG A 51 -13.54 -0.02 -10.15
C ARG A 51 -12.23 0.75 -10.27
N ALA A 52 -12.11 1.90 -9.61
CA ALA A 52 -10.88 2.69 -9.62
C ALA A 52 -9.67 1.89 -9.08
N LEU A 53 -9.86 1.13 -8.00
CA LEU A 53 -8.82 0.24 -7.46
C LEU A 53 -8.52 -0.93 -8.39
N GLN A 54 -9.54 -1.52 -9.00
CA GLN A 54 -9.38 -2.65 -9.91
C GLN A 54 -8.62 -2.25 -11.17
N ASP A 55 -8.95 -1.10 -11.76
CA ASP A 55 -8.25 -0.51 -12.90
C ASP A 55 -6.77 -0.26 -12.57
N ALA A 56 -6.50 0.30 -11.39
CA ALA A 56 -5.14 0.53 -10.92
C ALA A 56 -4.37 -0.80 -10.81
N ARG A 57 -4.99 -1.82 -10.20
CA ARG A 57 -4.40 -3.15 -10.06
C ARG A 57 -4.13 -3.84 -11.41
N GLN A 58 -5.02 -3.68 -12.39
CA GLN A 58 -4.86 -4.30 -13.71
C GLN A 58 -3.73 -3.67 -14.53
N ARG A 59 -3.48 -2.37 -14.33
CA ARG A 59 -2.43 -1.63 -15.05
C ARG A 59 -1.04 -1.75 -14.41
N THR A 60 -0.97 -2.16 -13.15
CA THR A 60 0.30 -2.44 -12.47
C THR A 60 0.62 -3.93 -12.60
N PRO A 61 1.61 -4.32 -13.41
CA PRO A 61 1.99 -5.72 -13.52
C PRO A 61 2.42 -6.24 -12.14
N PRO A 62 1.94 -7.41 -11.72
CA PRO A 62 2.39 -8.05 -10.49
C PRO A 62 3.86 -8.47 -10.61
N ASP A 63 4.61 -8.38 -9.51
CA ASP A 63 6.05 -8.74 -9.39
C ASP A 63 6.31 -10.26 -9.48
N TYR A 64 5.51 -11.00 -10.26
CA TYR A 64 5.57 -12.47 -10.34
C TYR A 64 6.91 -12.98 -10.86
N GLY A 65 7.58 -12.24 -11.76
CA GLY A 65 8.86 -12.65 -12.32
C GLY A 65 9.94 -12.77 -11.25
N ASP A 66 10.18 -11.69 -10.52
CA ASP A 66 11.21 -11.62 -9.48
C ASP A 66 10.91 -12.58 -8.33
N VAL A 67 9.65 -12.67 -7.94
CA VAL A 67 9.24 -13.57 -6.86
C VAL A 67 9.32 -15.03 -7.30
N LYS A 68 8.98 -15.38 -8.54
CA LYS A 68 9.19 -16.73 -9.07
C LYS A 68 10.68 -17.08 -9.12
N ASN A 69 11.53 -16.16 -9.59
CA ASN A 69 12.98 -16.32 -9.59
C ASN A 69 13.52 -16.56 -8.18
N HIS A 70 12.98 -15.86 -7.18
CA HIS A 70 13.33 -16.06 -5.79
C HIS A 70 12.89 -17.43 -5.26
N VAL A 71 11.69 -17.89 -5.59
CA VAL A 71 11.21 -19.22 -5.18
C VAL A 71 12.06 -20.33 -5.79
N LEU A 72 12.45 -20.20 -7.07
CA LEU A 72 13.36 -21.14 -7.73
C LEU A 72 14.74 -21.14 -7.05
N PHE A 73 15.25 -19.95 -6.68
CA PHE A 73 16.52 -19.82 -5.96
C PHE A 73 16.47 -20.56 -4.62
N GLU A 74 15.40 -20.39 -3.84
CA GLU A 74 15.21 -21.09 -2.55
C GLU A 74 15.06 -22.61 -2.71
N ALA A 75 14.47 -23.05 -3.83
CA ALA A 75 14.39 -24.47 -4.19
C ALA A 75 15.72 -25.04 -4.73
N ARG A 76 16.74 -24.20 -4.93
CA ARG A 76 18.03 -24.53 -5.57
C ARG A 76 17.87 -25.05 -7.01
N GLU A 77 16.84 -24.59 -7.72
CA GLU A 77 16.53 -24.96 -9.12
C GLU A 77 16.95 -23.86 -10.12
N GLY A 78 17.96 -23.06 -9.78
CA GLY A 78 18.35 -21.84 -10.50
C GLY A 78 17.56 -20.61 -10.04
N GLY A 79 17.76 -19.45 -10.68
CA GLY A 79 17.09 -18.19 -10.32
C GLY A 79 17.91 -17.26 -9.41
N LEU A 80 17.28 -16.16 -8.97
CA LEU A 80 17.94 -15.06 -8.26
C LEU A 80 17.17 -14.66 -7.00
N ARG A 81 17.91 -14.28 -5.96
CA ARG A 81 17.31 -13.69 -4.76
C ARG A 81 16.68 -12.35 -5.09
N ILE A 82 15.45 -12.15 -4.64
CA ILE A 82 14.84 -10.83 -4.64
C ILE A 82 15.63 -9.89 -3.72
N GLN A 83 15.96 -8.71 -4.24
CA GLN A 83 16.70 -7.68 -3.50
C GLN A 83 15.87 -6.43 -3.24
N GLN A 84 14.77 -6.23 -3.99
CA GLN A 84 14.02 -4.99 -3.97
C GLN A 84 12.58 -5.21 -3.51
N THR A 85 12.04 -4.25 -2.76
CA THR A 85 10.65 -4.24 -2.36
C THR A 85 9.74 -4.00 -3.57
N PRO A 86 8.68 -4.81 -3.75
CA PRO A 86 7.63 -4.55 -4.73
C PRO A 86 7.00 -3.17 -4.56
N ALA A 87 6.77 -2.44 -5.66
CA ALA A 87 6.13 -1.12 -5.62
C ALA A 87 4.75 -1.15 -4.94
N ARG A 88 4.03 -2.27 -5.05
CA ARG A 88 2.71 -2.46 -4.42
C ARG A 88 2.75 -2.50 -2.89
N ALA A 89 3.93 -2.69 -2.28
CA ALA A 89 4.06 -2.67 -0.83
C ALA A 89 3.71 -1.30 -0.24
N THR A 90 3.75 -0.23 -1.05
CA THR A 90 3.44 1.16 -0.66
C THR A 90 1.98 1.36 -0.25
N PHE A 91 1.11 0.38 -0.51
CA PHE A 91 -0.26 0.36 0.02
C PHE A 91 -0.35 -0.19 1.46
N GLY A 92 0.77 -0.59 2.07
CA GLY A 92 0.87 -1.05 3.48
C GLY A 92 0.33 -2.47 3.76
N LEU A 93 -0.50 -3.03 2.90
CA LEU A 93 -1.03 -4.38 3.08
C LEU A 93 0.04 -5.44 2.77
N PRO A 94 0.16 -6.50 3.61
CA PRO A 94 1.04 -7.62 3.31
C PRO A 94 0.73 -8.26 1.96
N LEU A 95 1.74 -8.41 1.11
CA LEU A 95 1.59 -8.99 -0.23
C LEU A 95 2.00 -10.45 -0.19
N THR A 96 1.07 -11.37 -0.46
CA THR A 96 1.37 -12.81 -0.51
C THR A 96 1.24 -13.35 -1.93
N PHE A 97 2.28 -14.01 -2.40
CA PHE A 97 2.37 -14.64 -3.70
C PHE A 97 2.41 -16.16 -3.54
N ARG A 98 1.63 -16.87 -4.37
CA ARG A 98 1.55 -18.34 -4.37
C ARG A 98 1.84 -18.84 -5.79
N TYR A 99 2.62 -19.90 -5.91
CA TYR A 99 3.05 -20.46 -7.19
C TYR A 99 2.63 -21.91 -7.29
N GLY A 100 1.57 -22.18 -8.05
CA GLY A 100 1.19 -23.56 -8.37
C GLY A 100 2.13 -24.22 -9.37
N SER A 101 2.86 -23.43 -10.17
CA SER A 101 3.74 -23.90 -11.24
C SER A 101 5.17 -24.26 -10.80
N VAL A 102 5.54 -24.01 -9.55
CA VAL A 102 6.86 -24.36 -9.02
C VAL A 102 6.67 -25.51 -8.04
N PRO A 103 7.07 -26.75 -8.39
CA PRO A 103 6.99 -27.88 -7.47
C PRO A 103 7.68 -27.54 -6.15
N LYS A 104 6.99 -27.75 -5.02
CA LYS A 104 7.48 -27.43 -3.66
C LYS A 104 7.74 -25.94 -3.36
N GLY A 105 7.36 -25.03 -4.26
CA GLY A 105 7.50 -23.58 -4.04
C GLY A 105 6.65 -23.10 -2.86
N LYS A 106 7.30 -22.47 -1.86
CA LYS A 106 6.61 -21.92 -0.70
C LYS A 106 5.98 -20.56 -1.03
N PRO A 107 4.84 -20.19 -0.39
CA PRO A 107 4.30 -18.84 -0.50
C PRO A 107 5.32 -17.80 -0.04
N VAL A 108 5.41 -16.70 -0.79
CA VAL A 108 6.28 -15.57 -0.47
C VAL A 108 5.41 -14.42 0.02
N THR A 109 5.67 -13.93 1.23
CA THR A 109 4.95 -12.79 1.80
C THR A 109 5.89 -11.63 2.05
N PHE A 110 5.56 -10.45 1.55
CA PHE A 110 6.22 -9.18 1.90
C PHE A 110 5.48 -8.53 3.07
N ALA A 111 6.22 -8.14 4.09
CA ALA A 111 5.68 -7.49 5.28
C ALA A 111 6.73 -6.56 5.93
N PRO A 112 6.31 -5.61 6.78
CA PRO A 112 7.23 -4.83 7.61
C PRO A 112 8.16 -5.74 8.42
N VAL A 113 9.45 -5.38 8.50
CA VAL A 113 10.48 -6.21 9.15
C VAL A 113 10.36 -6.19 10.68
N ASP A 114 9.98 -5.06 11.24
CA ASP A 114 9.72 -4.85 12.68
C ASP A 114 8.45 -5.55 13.19
N GLY A 115 7.62 -6.08 12.28
CA GLY A 115 6.39 -6.79 12.60
C GLY A 115 5.21 -5.88 12.95
N GLU A 116 5.40 -4.56 13.02
CA GLU A 116 4.30 -3.61 13.18
C GLU A 116 3.58 -3.48 11.85
N ARG A 117 2.27 -3.78 11.83
CA ARG A 117 1.50 -3.68 10.60
C ARG A 117 1.23 -2.21 10.31
N HIS A 118 1.78 -1.71 9.21
CA HIS A 118 1.41 -0.41 8.67
C HIS A 118 0.08 -0.53 7.92
N GLY A 119 -0.96 0.16 8.42
CA GLY A 119 -2.18 0.36 7.65
C GLY A 119 -1.91 1.11 6.33
N SER A 120 -2.81 0.98 5.37
CA SER A 120 -2.73 1.81 4.17
C SER A 120 -2.94 3.28 4.54
N SER A 121 -2.07 4.17 4.05
CA SER A 121 -2.27 5.62 4.13
C SER A 121 -3.34 6.12 3.15
N LEU A 122 -3.98 5.21 2.39
CA LEU A 122 -5.13 5.50 1.52
C LEU A 122 -6.45 5.17 2.21
N LEU A 123 -7.29 6.19 2.35
CA LEU A 123 -8.68 6.10 2.78
C LEU A 123 -9.60 6.28 1.57
N LEU A 124 -10.65 5.46 1.52
CA LEU A 124 -11.62 5.40 0.43
C LEU A 124 -13.01 5.47 1.02
N ARG A 125 -13.81 6.44 0.59
CA ARG A 125 -15.14 6.64 1.17
C ARG A 125 -16.10 7.33 0.20
N PRO A 126 -17.37 6.89 0.10
CA PRO A 126 -18.39 7.72 -0.52
C PRO A 126 -18.71 8.94 0.36
N VAL A 127 -18.72 10.13 -0.21
CA VAL A 127 -19.09 11.38 0.47
C VAL A 127 -20.38 11.94 -0.14
N LEU A 128 -21.32 12.34 0.73
CA LEU A 128 -22.57 12.96 0.32
C LEU A 128 -22.37 14.47 0.18
N ALA A 129 -22.68 15.03 -0.98
CA ALA A 129 -22.76 16.46 -1.22
C ALA A 129 -24.03 16.79 -2.01
N GLY A 130 -24.93 17.56 -1.41
CA GLY A 130 -26.30 17.73 -1.92
C GLY A 130 -27.02 16.37 -1.98
N ASP A 131 -27.68 16.10 -3.11
CA ASP A 131 -28.37 14.83 -3.37
C ASP A 131 -27.52 13.79 -4.11
N SER A 132 -26.19 13.94 -4.08
CA SER A 132 -25.24 13.09 -4.81
C SER A 132 -24.16 12.50 -3.90
N LEU A 133 -23.83 11.24 -4.13
CA LEU A 133 -22.68 10.55 -3.55
C LEU A 133 -21.50 10.58 -4.52
N PHE A 134 -20.34 10.97 -4.01
CA PHE A 134 -19.07 11.02 -4.76
C PHE A 134 -18.04 10.10 -4.14
N SER A 135 -17.11 9.58 -4.93
CA SER A 135 -16.00 8.78 -4.43
C SER A 135 -14.87 9.68 -3.93
N LEU A 136 -14.57 9.65 -2.63
CA LEU A 136 -13.41 10.30 -2.03
C LEU A 136 -12.24 9.31 -1.93
N PHE A 137 -11.11 9.73 -2.46
CA PHE A 137 -9.80 9.11 -2.29
C PHE A 137 -8.94 10.06 -1.47
N LEU A 138 -8.50 9.65 -0.29
CA LEU A 138 -7.72 10.47 0.62
C LEU A 138 -6.41 9.75 0.95
N ARG A 139 -5.29 10.36 0.59
CA ARG A 139 -3.93 9.92 0.97
C ARG A 139 -3.45 10.77 2.13
N LEU A 140 -3.21 10.12 3.26
CA LEU A 140 -2.62 10.73 4.44
C LEU A 140 -1.09 10.82 4.28
N ASP A 141 -0.48 11.89 4.80
CA ASP A 141 0.97 12.13 4.71
C ASP A 141 1.79 11.38 5.77
N GLY A 142 1.50 10.10 5.95
CA GLY A 142 2.33 9.19 6.74
C GLY A 142 3.52 8.64 5.98
N ASP A 143 4.31 7.81 6.67
CA ASP A 143 5.40 7.04 6.09
C ASP A 143 4.85 6.08 5.01
N VAL A 144 5.61 5.89 3.94
CA VAL A 144 5.25 5.01 2.83
C VAL A 144 5.90 3.64 3.02
N PRO A 145 5.13 2.56 3.23
CA PRO A 145 5.71 1.24 3.43
C PRO A 145 6.48 0.75 2.21
N GLY A 146 7.67 0.18 2.44
CA GLY A 146 8.57 -0.23 1.37
C GLY A 146 9.45 0.90 0.81
N ILE A 147 9.29 2.14 1.28
CA ILE A 147 10.17 3.27 0.98
C ILE A 147 10.73 3.83 2.29
N ASP A 148 9.87 4.40 3.12
CA ASP A 148 10.23 4.99 4.42
C ASP A 148 10.26 3.91 5.51
N THR A 149 9.27 3.01 5.51
CA THR A 149 9.24 1.85 6.40
C THR A 149 9.84 0.62 5.71
N PRO A 150 10.88 -0.01 6.27
CA PRO A 150 11.51 -1.18 5.65
C PRO A 150 10.56 -2.38 5.53
N VAL A 151 10.50 -2.95 4.33
CA VAL A 151 9.74 -4.17 4.03
C VAL A 151 10.71 -5.29 3.69
N GLY A 152 10.42 -6.49 4.20
CA GLY A 152 11.20 -7.69 3.96
C GLY A 152 10.33 -8.88 3.63
N LEU A 153 11.00 -9.99 3.31
CA LEU A 153 10.35 -11.29 3.23
C LEU A 153 9.97 -11.74 4.64
N ARG A 154 8.73 -12.16 4.82
CA ARG A 154 8.21 -12.58 6.13
C ARG A 154 9.06 -13.71 6.70
N GLY A 155 9.58 -13.51 7.92
CA GLY A 155 10.42 -14.48 8.61
C GLY A 155 11.91 -14.46 8.22
N SER A 156 12.31 -13.62 7.26
CA SER A 156 13.73 -13.48 6.90
C SER A 156 14.54 -12.59 7.84
N GLY A 157 13.87 -11.70 8.60
CA GLY A 157 14.52 -10.68 9.43
C GLY A 157 15.32 -9.63 8.65
N ARG A 158 15.29 -9.67 7.31
CA ARG A 158 16.10 -8.82 6.43
C ARG A 158 15.21 -7.87 5.64
N SER A 159 15.57 -6.59 5.65
CA SER A 159 14.98 -5.57 4.78
C SER A 159 15.46 -5.73 3.34
N LEU A 160 14.53 -5.56 2.40
CA LEU A 160 14.85 -5.39 0.98
C LEU A 160 15.23 -3.93 0.73
N ALA A 161 15.89 -3.67 -0.40
CA ALA A 161 16.10 -2.32 -0.89
C ALA A 161 14.75 -1.63 -1.16
N PRO A 162 14.64 -0.30 -0.95
CA PRO A 162 13.41 0.44 -1.17
C PRO A 162 12.79 0.21 -2.56
N ALA A 163 11.47 0.26 -2.62
CA ALA A 163 10.74 0.19 -3.88
C ALA A 163 11.18 1.31 -4.82
N ALA A 164 11.41 0.98 -6.10
CA ALA A 164 11.81 1.97 -7.11
C ALA A 164 10.74 3.05 -7.35
N GLN A 165 9.47 2.75 -7.02
CA GLN A 165 8.33 3.60 -7.31
C GLN A 165 7.32 3.56 -6.16
N ASN A 166 6.72 4.72 -5.89
CA ASN A 166 5.58 4.82 -5.00
C ASN A 166 4.26 4.60 -5.76
N ALA A 167 3.76 3.37 -5.76
CA ALA A 167 2.52 3.00 -6.46
C ALA A 167 1.28 3.68 -5.87
N LEU A 168 1.31 4.07 -4.58
CA LEU A 168 0.22 4.77 -3.92
C LEU A 168 0.11 6.21 -4.43
N ASP A 169 1.22 6.93 -4.50
CA ASP A 169 1.23 8.31 -5.03
C ASP A 169 0.93 8.33 -6.54
N GLU A 170 1.40 7.33 -7.29
CA GLU A 170 1.04 7.18 -8.69
C GLU A 170 -0.48 6.99 -8.87
N PHE A 171 -1.10 6.16 -8.02
CA PHE A 171 -2.55 6.00 -7.99
C PHE A 171 -3.26 7.35 -7.74
N MET A 172 -2.83 8.10 -6.72
CA MET A 172 -3.43 9.41 -6.42
C MET A 172 -3.29 10.40 -7.57
N ARG A 173 -2.13 10.45 -8.22
CA ARG A 173 -1.89 11.30 -9.41
C ARG A 173 -2.80 10.93 -10.58
N LYS A 174 -3.02 9.64 -10.84
CA LYS A 174 -3.97 9.18 -11.87
C LYS A 174 -5.40 9.57 -11.54
N MET A 175 -5.79 9.51 -10.27
CA MET A 175 -7.11 9.95 -9.84
C MET A 175 -7.28 11.46 -10.01
N LYS A 176 -6.27 12.28 -9.67
CA LYS A 176 -6.28 13.73 -9.92
C LYS A 176 -6.48 14.08 -11.40
N GLY A 177 -5.82 13.35 -12.31
CA GLY A 177 -5.98 13.56 -13.76
C GLY A 177 -7.33 13.14 -14.34
N LYS A 178 -8.20 12.48 -13.57
CA LYS A 178 -9.57 12.13 -13.97
C LYS A 178 -10.61 13.14 -13.47
N VAL A 179 -10.20 14.15 -12.72
CA VAL A 179 -11.08 15.25 -12.30
C VAL A 179 -11.26 16.17 -13.51
N GLY A 180 -12.50 16.43 -13.90
CA GLY A 180 -12.83 17.37 -14.97
C GLY A 180 -12.40 18.80 -14.63
N PRO A 181 -12.34 19.71 -15.63
CA PRO A 181 -12.01 21.12 -15.41
C PRO A 181 -12.93 21.81 -14.41
#